data_AF-X1PN82-F1
#
_entry.id   AF-X1PN82-F1
#
_cell.length_a   1.000
_cell.length_b   1.000
_cell.length_c   1.000
_cell.angle_alpha   90.00
_cell.angle_beta   90.00
_cell.angle_gamma   90.00
#
_symmetry.space_group_name_H-M   'P 1'
#
loop_
_entity.id
_entity.type
_entity.pdbx_description
1 polymer ?
#
loop_
_entity_poly.entity_id
_entity_poly.type
_entity_poly.pdbx_seq_one_letter_code
_entity_poly.pdbx_strand_id
1 'polypeptide(L)'
;NAEDMIKEVDELKKNRENIPLNSLISKQTNLTSEVEKKNAHYTMVELREIRKDSKLLFKGTSLATYISHNAPVPFDPSFHYGKAIEDDIATFVEDYDCVPVSVDGVDIFKPYASNLRSHKHIIVWDKHRERKHAFCWYCENQGKGQIKPANVCGLTYRYKNFTVGDNYLTRKTIWETSPHLAFYFIGEVYIIDPKIVPTSQRDDFEQSEARDSFYKEEKVIASELNSRARASSGIRRAEEYVQRGAETVSTIQKELKAKEP
;
A
#
# COMPACT_ATOMS: atom_id res chain seq x y z
N ASN A 1 -18.95 26.01 -15.40
CA ASN A 1 -19.30 25.06 -14.30
C ASN A 1 -19.20 23.64 -14.85
N ALA A 2 -18.92 22.60 -14.05
CA ALA A 2 -18.95 21.20 -14.51
C ALA A 2 -20.30 20.81 -15.15
N GLU A 3 -21.41 21.33 -14.64
CA GLU A 3 -22.73 21.13 -15.28
C GLU A 3 -22.82 21.76 -16.67
N ASP A 4 -22.23 22.96 -16.86
CA ASP A 4 -22.20 23.63 -18.17
C ASP A 4 -21.33 22.85 -19.16
N MET A 5 -20.20 22.30 -18.71
CA MET A 5 -19.35 21.42 -19.52
C MET A 5 -20.12 20.19 -20.00
N ILE A 6 -20.90 19.55 -19.12
CA ILE A 6 -21.68 18.35 -19.46
C ILE A 6 -22.79 18.71 -20.46
N LYS A 7 -23.53 19.81 -20.23
CA LYS A 7 -24.57 20.29 -21.16
C LYS A 7 -24.01 20.58 -22.54
N GLU A 8 -22.88 21.28 -22.61
CA GLU A 8 -22.20 21.60 -23.88
C GLU A 8 -21.75 20.34 -24.61
N VAL A 9 -21.17 19.36 -23.91
CA VAL A 9 -20.80 18.07 -24.49
C VAL A 9 -22.01 17.30 -25.01
N ASP A 10 -23.12 17.30 -24.28
CA ASP A 10 -24.35 16.61 -24.69
C ASP A 10 -25.01 17.27 -25.91
N GLU A 11 -24.96 18.60 -26.01
CA GLU A 11 -25.41 19.34 -27.19
C GLU A 11 -24.54 19.05 -28.43
N LEU A 12 -23.20 19.09 -28.28
CA LEU A 12 -22.28 18.75 -29.35
C LEU A 12 -22.49 17.31 -29.86
N LYS A 13 -22.71 16.36 -28.94
CA LYS A 13 -23.03 14.97 -29.29
C LYS A 13 -24.32 14.85 -30.11
N LYS A 14 -25.39 15.59 -29.74
CA LYS A 14 -26.65 15.60 -30.51
C LYS A 14 -26.44 16.10 -31.94
N ASN A 15 -25.53 17.06 -32.11
CA ASN A 15 -25.21 17.65 -33.41
C ASN A 15 -24.12 16.89 -34.19
N ARG A 16 -23.58 15.78 -33.63
CA ARG A 16 -22.44 15.02 -34.17
C ARG A 16 -21.16 15.87 -34.33
N GLU A 17 -21.03 16.88 -33.49
CA GLU A 17 -19.86 17.74 -33.41
C GLU A 17 -18.95 17.28 -32.27
N ASN A 18 -17.69 17.70 -32.29
CA ASN A 18 -16.74 17.37 -31.25
C ASN A 18 -15.89 18.59 -30.91
N ILE A 19 -15.58 18.75 -29.62
CA ILE A 19 -14.71 19.82 -29.12
C ILE A 19 -13.43 19.20 -28.56
N PRO A 20 -12.24 19.73 -28.91
CA PRO A 20 -11.01 19.35 -28.24
C PRO A 20 -11.11 19.60 -26.73
N LEU A 21 -10.71 18.62 -25.91
CA LEU A 21 -10.85 18.68 -24.45
C LEU A 21 -10.20 19.92 -23.83
N ASN A 22 -9.03 20.31 -24.33
CA ASN A 22 -8.33 21.52 -23.91
C ASN A 22 -9.15 22.79 -24.16
N SER A 23 -9.87 22.87 -25.29
CA SER A 23 -10.75 23.99 -25.62
C SER A 23 -11.99 24.03 -24.73
N LEU A 24 -12.56 22.87 -24.39
CA LEU A 24 -13.69 22.79 -23.45
C LEU A 24 -13.27 23.23 -22.04
N ILE A 25 -12.12 22.76 -21.56
CA ILE A 25 -11.58 23.14 -20.25
C ILE A 25 -11.30 24.63 -20.21
N SER A 26 -10.62 25.19 -21.21
CA SER A 26 -10.27 26.61 -21.21
C SER A 26 -11.50 27.51 -21.24
N LYS A 27 -12.53 27.16 -22.04
CA LYS A 27 -13.80 27.89 -22.11
C LYS A 27 -14.57 27.92 -20.78
N GLN A 28 -14.38 26.89 -19.96
CA GLN A 28 -15.14 26.66 -18.74
C GLN A 28 -14.30 26.91 -17.46
N THR A 29 -13.06 27.38 -17.62
CA THR A 29 -12.13 27.73 -16.54
C THR A 29 -12.00 29.25 -16.46
N ASN A 30 -12.27 29.82 -15.29
CA ASN A 30 -11.96 31.21 -15.01
C ASN A 30 -10.59 31.30 -14.32
N LEU A 31 -9.67 32.05 -14.92
CA LEU A 31 -8.38 32.37 -14.32
C LEU A 31 -8.39 33.82 -13.85
N THR A 32 -8.23 34.03 -12.55
CA THR A 32 -8.01 35.35 -11.96
C THR A 32 -6.61 35.42 -11.38
N SER A 33 -6.08 36.62 -11.22
CA SER A 33 -4.78 36.84 -10.61
C SER A 33 -4.88 38.03 -9.67
N GLU A 34 -4.37 37.85 -8.46
CA GLU A 34 -4.41 38.83 -7.39
C GLU A 34 -3.01 39.00 -6.80
N VAL A 35 -2.75 40.14 -6.15
CA VAL A 35 -1.46 40.39 -5.52
C VAL A 35 -1.37 39.61 -4.21
N GLU A 36 -0.41 38.70 -4.13
CA GLU A 36 -0.12 37.92 -2.93
C GLU A 36 1.16 38.42 -2.24
N LYS A 37 1.31 38.14 -0.95
CA LYS A 37 2.53 38.42 -0.19
C LYS A 37 3.72 37.70 -0.83
N LYS A 38 4.81 38.42 -1.07
CA LYS A 38 6.05 37.91 -1.69
C LYS A 38 6.62 36.66 -1.00
N ASN A 39 6.41 36.50 0.29
CA ASN A 39 6.95 35.40 1.10
C ASN A 39 5.92 34.28 1.35
N ALA A 40 4.71 34.38 0.79
CA ALA A 40 3.74 33.30 0.85
C ALA A 40 4.12 32.23 -0.19
N HIS A 41 4.31 31.00 0.28
CA HIS A 41 4.64 29.85 -0.55
C HIS A 41 3.65 28.72 -0.27
N TYR A 42 2.50 28.76 -0.92
CA TYR A 42 1.50 27.72 -0.82
C TYR A 42 0.74 27.56 -2.13
N THR A 43 0.15 26.38 -2.30
CA THR A 43 -0.90 26.13 -3.29
C THR A 43 -2.15 25.82 -2.50
N MET A 44 -3.19 26.64 -2.63
CA MET A 44 -4.49 26.37 -2.03
C MET A 44 -5.41 25.80 -3.10
N VAL A 45 -6.05 24.66 -2.79
CA VAL A 45 -7.04 24.04 -3.66
C VAL A 45 -8.35 24.00 -2.88
N GLU A 46 -9.36 24.71 -3.37
CA GLU A 46 -10.71 24.67 -2.83
C GLU A 46 -11.63 23.93 -3.80
N LEU A 47 -12.25 22.85 -3.34
CA LEU A 47 -13.23 22.09 -4.11
C LEU A 47 -14.64 22.49 -3.64
N ARG A 48 -15.40 23.15 -4.52
CA ARG A 48 -16.79 23.54 -4.27
C ARG A 48 -17.76 22.61 -4.99
N GLU A 49 -18.98 22.50 -4.45
CA GLU A 49 -20.08 21.74 -5.07
C GLU A 49 -19.73 20.27 -5.36
N ILE A 50 -18.89 19.65 -4.52
CA ILE A 50 -18.50 18.25 -4.67
C ILE A 50 -19.76 17.37 -4.60
N ARG A 51 -19.86 16.42 -5.53
CA ARG A 51 -21.02 15.56 -5.65
C ARG A 51 -21.31 14.80 -4.34
N LYS A 52 -22.60 14.61 -4.05
CA LYS A 52 -23.08 13.97 -2.82
C LYS A 52 -22.67 12.49 -2.69
N ASP A 53 -22.30 11.83 -3.77
CA ASP A 53 -21.77 10.46 -3.75
C ASP A 53 -20.30 10.38 -3.31
N SER A 54 -19.56 11.49 -3.33
CA SER A 54 -18.20 11.58 -2.78
C SER A 54 -18.16 11.79 -1.25
N LYS A 55 -19.33 11.75 -0.59
CA LYS A 55 -19.50 12.01 0.86
C LYS A 55 -18.63 11.14 1.77
N LEU A 56 -18.19 9.97 1.31
CA LEU A 56 -17.36 9.07 2.11
C LEU A 56 -16.07 9.77 2.58
N LEU A 57 -15.51 10.67 1.77
CA LEU A 57 -14.28 11.42 2.09
C LEU A 57 -14.56 12.76 2.80
N PHE A 58 -15.82 13.13 3.06
CA PHE A 58 -16.14 14.36 3.79
C PHE A 58 -16.04 14.20 5.31
N LYS A 59 -15.78 12.98 5.79
CA LYS A 59 -15.48 12.72 7.20
C LYS A 59 -13.98 12.74 7.40
N GLY A 60 -13.48 13.59 8.31
CA GLY A 60 -12.05 13.71 8.62
C GLY A 60 -11.38 12.36 8.90
N THR A 61 -12.06 11.44 9.61
CA THR A 61 -11.53 10.09 9.89
C THR A 61 -11.37 9.22 8.65
N SER A 62 -12.34 9.26 7.73
CA SER A 62 -12.28 8.51 6.47
C SER A 62 -11.22 9.10 5.53
N LEU A 63 -11.10 10.43 5.49
CA LEU A 63 -10.05 11.12 4.74
C LEU A 63 -8.66 10.81 5.30
N ALA A 64 -8.48 10.90 6.62
CA ALA A 64 -7.23 10.55 7.31
C ALA A 64 -6.81 9.11 7.01
N THR A 65 -7.76 8.16 7.09
CA THR A 65 -7.51 6.76 6.73
C THR A 65 -7.09 6.63 5.26
N TYR A 66 -7.79 7.29 4.35
CA TYR A 66 -7.46 7.25 2.93
C TYR A 66 -6.05 7.81 2.65
N ILE A 67 -5.72 8.97 3.20
CA ILE A 67 -4.40 9.61 3.05
C ILE A 67 -3.31 8.71 3.63
N SER A 68 -3.51 8.16 4.82
CA SER A 68 -2.57 7.23 5.48
C SER A 68 -2.18 6.03 4.60
N HIS A 69 -3.14 5.48 3.85
CA HIS A 69 -2.89 4.33 2.98
C HIS A 69 -2.32 4.72 1.60
N ASN A 70 -2.65 5.91 1.07
CA ASN A 70 -2.43 6.22 -0.34
C ASN A 70 -1.39 7.32 -0.61
N ALA A 71 -1.27 8.29 0.29
CA ALA A 71 -0.35 9.41 0.13
C ALA A 71 1.08 9.00 0.51
N PRO A 72 2.09 9.74 0.03
CA PRO A 72 3.49 9.57 0.42
C PRO A 72 3.74 10.13 1.83
N VAL A 73 3.01 9.65 2.84
CA VAL A 73 3.20 10.07 4.24
C VAL A 73 4.35 9.28 4.88
N PRO A 74 5.03 9.86 5.89
CA PRO A 74 6.10 9.16 6.60
C PRO A 74 5.59 7.97 7.41
N PHE A 75 6.51 7.09 7.80
CA PHE A 75 6.21 6.07 8.81
C PHE A 75 5.85 6.73 10.14
N ASP A 76 4.98 6.07 10.91
CA ASP A 76 4.67 6.50 12.27
C ASP A 76 5.96 6.44 13.11
N PRO A 77 6.32 7.49 13.87
CA PRO A 77 7.53 7.47 14.71
C PRO A 77 7.57 6.34 15.74
N SER A 78 6.42 5.79 16.12
CA SER A 78 6.29 4.64 17.01
C SER A 78 6.51 3.29 16.30
N PHE A 79 6.54 3.28 14.96
CA PHE A 79 6.80 2.08 14.19
C PHE A 79 8.27 1.70 14.25
N HIS A 80 8.56 0.66 15.04
CA HIS A 80 9.92 0.23 15.37
C HIS A 80 10.85 0.03 14.16
N TYR A 81 10.34 -0.48 13.04
CA TYR A 81 11.14 -0.75 11.84
C TYR A 81 11.18 0.41 10.85
N GLY A 82 10.44 1.51 11.08
CA GLY A 82 10.24 2.58 10.11
C GLY A 82 11.55 3.16 9.58
N LYS A 83 12.46 3.55 10.49
CA LYS A 83 13.74 4.16 10.10
C LYS A 83 14.63 3.21 9.29
N ALA A 84 14.72 1.95 9.69
CA ALA A 84 15.54 0.97 8.99
C ALA A 84 14.97 0.63 7.59
N ILE A 85 13.64 0.59 7.47
CA ILE A 85 12.98 0.42 6.17
C ILE A 85 13.21 1.64 5.28
N GLU A 86 13.12 2.87 5.81
CA GLU A 86 13.42 4.09 5.05
C GLU A 86 14.86 4.10 4.52
N ASP A 87 15.83 3.67 5.33
CA ASP A 87 17.24 3.61 4.93
C ASP A 87 17.45 2.55 3.82
N ASP A 88 16.76 1.40 3.89
CA ASP A 88 16.74 0.41 2.81
C ASP A 88 16.11 1.02 1.53
N ILE A 89 14.94 1.66 1.64
CA ILE A 89 14.26 2.28 0.49
C ILE A 89 15.16 3.31 -0.17
N ALA A 90 15.78 4.21 0.59
CA ALA A 90 16.68 5.25 0.08
C ALA A 90 17.90 4.67 -0.66
N THR A 91 18.30 3.43 -0.36
CA THR A 91 19.38 2.72 -1.06
C THR A 91 18.96 2.20 -2.44
N PHE A 92 17.67 1.89 -2.63
CA PHE A 92 17.18 1.19 -3.83
C PHE A 92 16.20 2.00 -4.69
N VAL A 93 15.58 3.04 -4.15
CA VAL A 93 14.50 3.82 -4.76
C VAL A 93 14.91 5.30 -4.77
N GLU A 94 15.37 5.78 -5.93
CA GLU A 94 15.97 7.11 -6.08
C GLU A 94 14.98 8.26 -5.89
N ASP A 95 13.69 8.04 -6.20
CA ASP A 95 12.63 9.05 -6.14
C ASP A 95 11.68 8.85 -4.93
N TYR A 96 12.20 8.24 -3.87
CA TYR A 96 11.49 8.14 -2.60
C TYR A 96 11.48 9.47 -1.87
N ASP A 97 10.28 9.97 -1.57
CA ASP A 97 10.08 11.16 -0.74
C ASP A 97 8.81 11.01 0.11
N CYS A 98 8.79 11.73 1.23
CA CYS A 98 7.68 11.78 2.17
C CYS A 98 7.23 13.22 2.39
N VAL A 99 5.92 13.43 2.40
CA VAL A 99 5.31 14.73 2.63
C VAL A 99 4.57 14.69 3.96
N PRO A 100 4.88 15.59 4.91
CA PRO A 100 4.06 15.78 6.11
C PRO A 100 2.66 16.22 5.71
N VAL A 101 1.65 15.48 6.12
CA VAL A 101 0.24 15.79 5.86
C VAL A 101 -0.52 15.74 7.16
N SER A 102 -1.41 16.71 7.39
CA SER A 102 -2.34 16.69 8.52
C SER A 102 -3.78 16.81 8.05
N VAL A 103 -4.69 16.17 8.79
CA VAL A 103 -6.14 16.30 8.62
C VAL A 103 -6.70 16.81 9.95
N ASP A 104 -7.43 17.92 9.89
CA ASP A 104 -7.98 18.59 11.08
C ASP A 104 -6.91 18.88 12.17
N GLY A 105 -5.68 19.19 11.73
CA GLY A 105 -4.54 19.48 12.61
C GLY A 105 -3.85 18.26 13.21
N VAL A 106 -4.25 17.04 12.84
CA VAL A 106 -3.61 15.78 13.26
C VAL A 106 -2.72 15.26 12.15
N ASP A 107 -1.44 15.04 12.45
CA ASP A 107 -0.48 14.46 11.51
C ASP A 107 -0.86 13.04 11.09
N ILE A 108 -0.67 12.74 9.81
CA ILE A 108 -1.02 11.46 9.20
C ILE A 108 0.26 10.69 8.88
N PHE A 109 0.28 9.42 9.31
CA PHE A 109 1.39 8.48 9.10
C PHE A 109 0.92 7.21 8.40
N LYS A 110 1.85 6.39 7.92
CA LYS A 110 1.53 5.06 7.38
C LYS A 110 0.92 4.13 8.45
N PRO A 111 -0.07 3.29 8.12
CA PRO A 111 -0.94 2.62 9.10
C PRO A 111 -0.38 1.27 9.59
N TYR A 112 0.92 1.15 9.85
CA TYR A 112 1.53 -0.16 10.14
C TYR A 112 1.45 -0.56 11.61
N ALA A 113 1.17 -1.86 11.82
CA ALA A 113 1.04 -2.46 13.14
C ALA A 113 2.40 -2.73 13.80
N SER A 114 2.40 -2.93 15.12
CA SER A 114 3.61 -3.12 15.93
C SER A 114 4.00 -4.58 16.19
N ASN A 115 3.06 -5.55 16.10
CA ASN A 115 3.31 -6.96 16.43
C ASN A 115 3.82 -7.77 15.23
N LEU A 116 5.03 -7.45 14.78
CA LEU A 116 5.62 -7.98 13.56
C LEU A 116 7.02 -8.53 13.81
N ARG A 117 7.41 -9.51 13.01
CA ARG A 117 8.80 -9.96 12.91
C ARG A 117 9.63 -8.93 12.16
N SER A 118 10.96 -8.98 12.35
CA SER A 118 11.92 -8.09 11.69
C SER A 118 11.68 -7.96 10.19
N HIS A 119 11.83 -6.73 9.69
CA HIS A 119 11.68 -6.43 8.28
C HIS A 119 12.74 -7.14 7.44
N LYS A 120 12.37 -7.42 6.19
CA LYS A 120 13.24 -7.99 5.16
C LYS A 120 12.89 -7.34 3.82
N HIS A 121 13.78 -7.48 2.85
CA HIS A 121 13.52 -7.00 1.50
C HIS A 121 13.82 -8.02 0.41
N ILE A 122 13.24 -7.79 -0.77
CA ILE A 122 13.38 -8.57 -2.01
C ILE A 122 13.53 -7.56 -3.15
N ILE A 123 14.52 -7.75 -4.01
CA ILE A 123 14.62 -7.02 -5.27
C ILE A 123 13.97 -7.86 -6.37
N VAL A 124 12.99 -7.27 -7.08
CA VAL A 124 12.42 -7.86 -8.28
C VAL A 124 13.23 -7.37 -9.46
N TRP A 125 13.91 -8.29 -10.12
CA TRP A 125 14.69 -8.03 -11.31
C TRP A 125 13.87 -8.38 -12.55
N ASP A 126 14.29 -7.85 -13.70
CA ASP A 126 13.88 -8.41 -14.97
C ASP A 126 14.45 -9.82 -15.17
N LYS A 127 13.97 -10.52 -16.20
CA LYS A 127 14.37 -11.89 -16.52
C LYS A 127 15.90 -12.06 -16.66
N HIS A 128 16.58 -11.05 -17.20
CA HIS A 128 18.02 -11.09 -17.44
C HIS A 128 18.87 -10.56 -16.27
N ARG A 129 18.23 -10.04 -15.22
CA ARG A 129 18.87 -9.41 -14.05
C ARG A 129 19.76 -8.22 -14.39
N GLU A 130 19.43 -7.52 -15.46
CA GLU A 130 20.12 -6.31 -15.90
C GLU A 130 19.45 -5.06 -15.33
N ARG A 131 18.16 -5.16 -14.97
CA ARG A 131 17.36 -4.04 -14.51
C ARG A 131 16.47 -4.43 -13.34
N LYS A 132 16.35 -3.53 -12.37
CA LYS A 132 15.42 -3.68 -11.25
C LYS A 132 14.04 -3.18 -11.68
N HIS A 133 13.03 -4.02 -11.53
CA HIS A 133 11.63 -3.63 -11.69
C HIS A 133 11.09 -3.00 -10.42
N ALA A 134 11.40 -3.60 -9.27
CA ALA A 134 10.86 -3.15 -7.99
C ALA A 134 11.74 -3.52 -6.78
N PHE A 135 11.57 -2.78 -5.69
CA PHE A 135 12.04 -3.10 -4.36
C PHE A 135 10.84 -3.42 -3.47
N CYS A 136 10.83 -4.59 -2.83
CA CYS A 136 9.81 -4.97 -1.88
C CYS A 136 10.41 -5.07 -0.49
N TRP A 137 9.86 -4.33 0.48
CA TRP A 137 10.06 -4.63 1.90
C TRP A 137 8.82 -5.31 2.47
N TYR A 138 9.01 -6.15 3.47
CA TYR A 138 7.90 -6.79 4.18
C TYR A 138 8.26 -7.14 5.63
N CYS A 139 7.22 -7.30 6.44
CA CYS A 139 7.28 -7.92 7.76
C CYS A 139 6.25 -9.05 7.86
N GLU A 140 6.57 -10.13 8.57
CA GLU A 140 5.62 -11.21 8.86
C GLU A 140 4.92 -10.96 10.19
N ASN A 141 3.66 -11.37 10.31
CA ASN A 141 2.96 -11.40 11.59
C ASN A 141 3.76 -12.20 12.63
N GLN A 142 3.99 -11.61 13.80
CA GLN A 142 4.54 -12.35 14.93
C GLN A 142 3.48 -13.27 15.57
N GLY A 143 2.20 -12.88 15.47
CA GLY A 143 1.07 -13.64 15.99
C GLY A 143 0.66 -14.87 15.15
N LYS A 144 -0.50 -15.44 15.47
CA LYS A 144 -1.08 -16.56 14.72
C LYS A 144 -1.98 -16.05 13.60
N GLY A 145 -1.76 -16.57 12.39
CA GLY A 145 -2.65 -16.36 11.25
C GLY A 145 -2.48 -14.99 10.58
N GLN A 146 -3.56 -14.52 9.95
CA GLN A 146 -3.58 -13.25 9.23
C GLN A 146 -3.55 -12.05 10.17
N ILE A 147 -2.92 -10.98 9.71
CA ILE A 147 -2.90 -9.67 10.37
C ILE A 147 -4.30 -9.05 10.24
N LYS A 148 -4.73 -8.41 11.32
CA LYS A 148 -5.99 -7.66 11.37
C LYS A 148 -5.70 -6.21 11.81
N PRO A 149 -6.46 -5.22 11.34
CA PRO A 149 -7.58 -5.34 10.38
C PRO A 149 -7.12 -5.59 8.93
N ALA A 150 -8.05 -6.01 8.06
CA ALA A 150 -7.73 -6.44 6.70
C ALA A 150 -7.20 -5.32 5.79
N ASN A 151 -7.48 -4.06 6.11
CA ASN A 151 -7.04 -2.91 5.33
C ASN A 151 -5.57 -2.52 5.56
N VAL A 152 -4.92 -3.05 6.61
CA VAL A 152 -3.49 -2.79 6.89
C VAL A 152 -2.61 -4.01 6.60
N CYS A 153 -3.21 -5.16 6.25
CA CYS A 153 -2.48 -6.38 5.92
C CYS A 153 -2.23 -6.52 4.42
N GLY A 154 -1.28 -7.36 4.05
CA GLY A 154 -0.86 -7.56 2.67
C GLY A 154 0.21 -6.57 2.23
N LEU A 155 0.60 -6.69 0.97
CA LEU A 155 1.54 -5.77 0.33
C LEU A 155 0.76 -4.69 -0.41
N THR A 156 1.37 -3.55 -0.69
CA THR A 156 0.79 -2.53 -1.58
C THR A 156 1.84 -2.08 -2.58
N TYR A 157 1.44 -1.79 -3.82
CA TYR A 157 2.37 -1.17 -4.77
C TYR A 157 2.55 0.31 -4.45
N ARG A 158 3.78 0.79 -4.57
CA ARG A 158 4.14 2.20 -4.43
C ARG A 158 4.83 2.68 -5.71
N TYR A 159 4.41 3.82 -6.22
CA TYR A 159 5.11 4.53 -7.30
C TYR A 159 5.34 5.95 -6.79
N LYS A 160 6.59 6.42 -6.70
CA LYS A 160 6.92 7.72 -6.06
C LYS A 160 6.27 7.86 -4.68
N ASN A 161 6.28 6.76 -3.92
CA ASN A 161 5.69 6.61 -2.58
C ASN A 161 4.16 6.83 -2.45
N PHE A 162 3.42 7.10 -3.54
CA PHE A 162 1.96 6.99 -3.51
C PHE A 162 1.51 5.57 -3.86
N THR A 163 0.37 5.14 -3.33
CA THR A 163 -0.17 3.79 -3.57
C THR A 163 -0.78 3.66 -4.95
N VAL A 164 -0.50 2.53 -5.61
CA VAL A 164 -1.18 2.10 -6.83
C VAL A 164 -2.06 0.90 -6.50
N GLY A 165 -3.37 1.06 -6.68
CA GLY A 165 -4.38 0.08 -6.30
C GLY A 165 -4.52 -0.04 -4.79
N ASP A 166 -4.52 -1.27 -4.30
CA ASP A 166 -4.67 -1.62 -2.89
C ASP A 166 -3.96 -2.95 -2.59
N ASN A 167 -4.21 -3.48 -1.40
CA ASN A 167 -3.69 -4.77 -0.99
C ASN A 167 -4.35 -5.97 -1.69
N TYR A 168 -5.49 -5.78 -2.36
CA TYR A 168 -6.13 -6.81 -3.18
C TYR A 168 -5.50 -6.90 -4.55
N LEU A 169 -5.04 -5.77 -5.11
CA LEU A 169 -4.28 -5.75 -6.36
C LEU A 169 -3.01 -6.62 -6.22
N THR A 170 -2.14 -6.32 -5.24
CA THR A 170 -0.92 -7.12 -5.02
C THR A 170 -1.25 -8.57 -4.68
N ARG A 171 -2.32 -8.83 -3.92
CA ARG A 171 -2.76 -10.19 -3.61
C ARG A 171 -3.12 -10.96 -4.89
N LYS A 172 -3.80 -10.30 -5.84
CA LYS A 172 -4.22 -10.90 -7.12
C LYS A 172 -3.04 -11.10 -8.06
N THR A 173 -2.14 -10.12 -8.15
CA THR A 173 -1.03 -10.13 -9.10
C THR A 173 0.13 -10.98 -8.58
N ILE A 174 0.50 -10.91 -7.31
CA ILE A 174 1.64 -11.66 -6.75
C ILE A 174 1.25 -13.12 -6.42
N TRP A 175 0.08 -13.39 -5.85
CA TRP A 175 -0.32 -14.73 -5.38
C TRP A 175 -1.40 -15.41 -6.24
N GLU A 176 -0.98 -16.30 -7.14
CA GLU A 176 -1.92 -17.08 -7.96
C GLU A 176 -2.57 -18.24 -7.21
N THR A 177 -1.77 -19.04 -6.48
CA THR A 177 -2.21 -20.32 -5.90
C THR A 177 -2.50 -20.28 -4.40
N SER A 178 -2.01 -19.27 -3.70
CA SER A 178 -2.08 -19.17 -2.24
C SER A 178 -2.38 -17.76 -1.71
N PRO A 179 -3.39 -17.07 -2.28
CA PRO A 179 -3.64 -15.65 -1.96
C PRO A 179 -4.13 -15.41 -0.51
N HIS A 180 -4.50 -16.46 0.23
CA HIS A 180 -4.81 -16.34 1.66
C HIS A 180 -3.56 -16.08 2.53
N LEU A 181 -2.36 -16.41 2.03
CA LEU A 181 -1.09 -16.17 2.73
C LEU A 181 -0.62 -14.72 2.63
N ALA A 182 -1.08 -13.95 1.64
CA ALA A 182 -0.73 -12.54 1.48
C ALA A 182 -0.94 -11.73 2.78
N PHE A 183 -2.04 -12.01 3.49
CA PHE A 183 -2.43 -11.30 4.71
C PHE A 183 -1.71 -11.76 5.98
N TYR A 184 -0.74 -12.67 5.87
CA TYR A 184 0.19 -12.99 6.97
C TYR A 184 1.33 -11.96 7.04
N PHE A 185 1.42 -11.07 6.05
CA PHE A 185 2.48 -10.10 5.90
C PHE A 185 1.92 -8.68 5.85
N ILE A 186 2.77 -7.71 6.14
CA ILE A 186 2.61 -6.32 5.69
C ILE A 186 3.81 -5.93 4.84
N GLY A 187 3.66 -4.95 3.97
CA GLY A 187 4.80 -4.40 3.24
C GLY A 187 4.41 -3.53 2.06
N GLU A 188 5.42 -3.07 1.35
CA GLU A 188 5.26 -2.25 0.15
C GLU A 188 6.19 -2.75 -0.94
N VAL A 189 5.73 -2.64 -2.19
CA VAL A 189 6.47 -2.96 -3.41
C VAL A 189 6.64 -1.67 -4.18
N TYR A 190 7.80 -1.04 -4.03
CA TYR A 190 8.20 0.17 -4.72
C TYR A 190 8.60 -0.15 -6.16
N ILE A 191 7.85 0.39 -7.11
CA ILE A 191 8.16 0.30 -8.53
C ILE A 191 9.31 1.25 -8.86
N ILE A 192 10.36 0.70 -9.46
CA ILE A 192 11.60 1.40 -9.82
C ILE A 192 11.70 1.57 -11.35
N ASP A 193 11.23 0.60 -12.14
CA ASP A 193 11.31 0.70 -13.59
C ASP A 193 10.38 1.82 -14.10
N PRO A 194 10.92 2.92 -14.68
CA PRO A 194 10.11 4.05 -15.14
C PRO A 194 9.16 3.69 -16.30
N LYS A 195 9.36 2.53 -16.94
CA LYS A 195 8.45 2.02 -17.98
C LYS A 195 7.17 1.40 -17.42
N ILE A 196 7.10 1.16 -16.11
CA ILE A 196 5.90 0.68 -15.42
C ILE A 196 5.14 1.90 -14.91
N VAL A 197 4.16 2.35 -15.71
CA VAL A 197 3.43 3.59 -15.46
C VAL A 197 2.07 3.27 -14.83
N PRO A 198 1.69 3.90 -13.71
CA PRO A 198 0.36 3.74 -13.14
C PRO A 198 -0.74 4.23 -14.08
N THR A 199 -1.93 3.64 -13.99
CA THR A 199 -3.11 4.13 -14.70
C THR A 199 -3.50 5.54 -14.25
N SER A 200 -4.29 6.25 -15.06
CA SER A 200 -4.85 7.56 -14.66
C SER A 200 -5.67 7.51 -13.36
N GLN A 201 -6.33 6.37 -13.09
CA GLN A 201 -7.07 6.13 -11.85
C GLN A 201 -6.16 5.67 -10.70
N ARG A 202 -4.89 5.34 -10.99
CA ARG A 202 -3.88 4.83 -10.06
C ARG A 202 -4.35 3.55 -9.36
N ASP A 203 -5.14 2.73 -10.05
CA ASP A 203 -5.72 1.49 -9.54
C ASP A 203 -5.03 0.23 -10.07
N ASP A 204 -4.14 0.38 -11.07
CA ASP A 204 -3.26 -0.66 -11.66
C ASP A 204 -2.13 0.08 -12.43
N PHE A 205 -1.38 -0.67 -13.25
CA PHE A 205 -0.41 -0.15 -14.21
C PHE A 205 -0.93 -0.25 -15.65
N GLU A 206 -0.47 0.67 -16.50
CA GLU A 206 -0.76 0.71 -17.94
C GLU A 206 -0.23 -0.54 -18.65
N GLN A 207 -1.01 -1.08 -19.59
CA GLN A 207 -0.63 -2.27 -20.35
C GLN A 207 0.64 -1.99 -21.17
N SER A 208 1.72 -2.69 -20.85
CA SER A 208 3.01 -2.57 -21.53
C SER A 208 3.83 -3.84 -21.36
N GLU A 209 4.85 -4.01 -22.20
CA GLU A 209 5.81 -5.11 -22.05
C GLU A 209 6.54 -5.07 -20.70
N ALA A 210 6.85 -3.86 -20.19
CA ALA A 210 7.48 -3.69 -18.89
C ALA A 210 6.57 -4.16 -17.74
N ARG A 211 5.28 -3.79 -17.78
CA ARG A 211 4.26 -4.30 -16.84
C ARG A 211 4.16 -5.83 -16.90
N ASP A 212 4.03 -6.38 -18.11
CA ASP A 212 3.88 -7.83 -18.29
C ASP A 212 5.11 -8.60 -17.81
N SER A 213 6.31 -8.05 -18.03
CA SER A 213 7.55 -8.59 -17.48
C SER A 213 7.55 -8.52 -15.96
N PHE A 214 7.21 -7.38 -15.38
CA PHE A 214 7.17 -7.21 -13.93
C PHE A 214 6.21 -8.18 -13.24
N TYR A 215 4.98 -8.32 -13.73
CA TYR A 215 3.99 -9.25 -13.18
C TYR A 215 4.41 -10.71 -13.28
N LYS A 216 5.28 -11.07 -14.23
CA LYS A 216 5.87 -12.42 -14.29
C LYS A 216 6.97 -12.59 -13.25
N GLU A 217 7.84 -11.60 -13.07
CA GLU A 217 9.01 -11.72 -12.20
C GLU A 217 8.70 -11.49 -10.72
N GLU A 218 7.67 -10.72 -10.38
CA GLU A 218 7.27 -10.45 -8.99
C GLU A 218 6.81 -11.71 -8.23
N LYS A 219 6.56 -12.82 -8.93
CA LYS A 219 6.21 -14.12 -8.31
C LYS A 219 7.30 -14.63 -7.38
N VAL A 220 8.54 -14.13 -7.51
CA VAL A 220 9.61 -14.36 -6.54
C VAL A 220 9.21 -13.92 -5.11
N ILE A 221 8.41 -12.84 -4.99
CA ILE A 221 7.87 -12.37 -3.71
C ILE A 221 6.96 -13.43 -3.11
N ALA A 222 5.98 -13.94 -3.88
CA ALA A 222 5.10 -15.00 -3.41
C ALA A 222 5.88 -16.26 -3.00
N SER A 223 6.86 -16.67 -3.80
CA SER A 223 7.70 -17.85 -3.51
C SER A 223 8.37 -17.74 -2.15
N GLU A 224 9.04 -16.60 -1.91
CA GLU A 224 9.74 -16.31 -0.66
C GLU A 224 8.78 -16.23 0.54
N LEU A 225 7.72 -15.42 0.43
CA LEU A 225 6.77 -15.21 1.51
C LEU A 225 5.99 -16.49 1.86
N ASN A 226 5.62 -17.29 0.86
CA ASN A 226 4.94 -18.56 1.11
C ASN A 226 5.87 -19.57 1.80
N SER A 227 7.15 -19.61 1.44
CA SER A 227 8.15 -20.44 2.12
C SER A 227 8.26 -20.05 3.59
N ARG A 228 8.34 -18.75 3.88
CA ARG A 228 8.41 -18.21 5.24
C ARG A 228 7.17 -18.52 6.06
N ALA A 229 5.98 -18.24 5.55
CA ALA A 229 4.73 -18.51 6.27
C ALA A 229 4.60 -19.99 6.65
N ARG A 230 5.03 -20.90 5.77
CA ARG A 230 5.03 -22.35 6.04
C ARG A 230 6.07 -22.73 7.10
N ALA A 231 7.29 -22.21 7.00
CA ALA A 231 8.34 -22.44 7.99
C ALA A 231 7.94 -21.93 9.38
N SER A 232 7.48 -20.68 9.48
CA SER A 232 6.99 -20.08 10.73
C SER A 232 5.82 -20.86 11.32
N SER A 233 4.89 -21.34 10.49
CA SER A 233 3.79 -22.20 10.94
C SER A 233 4.26 -23.57 11.43
N GLY A 234 5.28 -24.17 10.80
CA GLY A 234 5.88 -25.43 11.20
C GLY A 234 6.59 -25.33 12.55
N ILE A 235 7.41 -24.30 12.73
CA ILE A 235 8.12 -24.00 13.99
C ILE A 235 7.12 -23.84 15.13
N ARG A 236 6.07 -23.04 14.93
CA ARG A 236 5.06 -22.82 15.96
C ARG A 236 4.33 -24.10 16.36
N ARG A 237 4.01 -24.97 15.40
CA ARG A 237 3.41 -26.28 15.72
C ARG A 237 4.35 -27.13 16.57
N ALA A 238 5.64 -27.16 16.24
CA ALA A 238 6.63 -27.88 17.03
C ALA A 238 6.73 -27.34 18.47
N GLU A 239 6.75 -26.01 18.65
CA GLU A 239 6.72 -25.36 19.96
C GLU A 239 5.45 -25.75 20.75
N GLU A 240 4.28 -25.72 20.12
CA GLU A 240 3.01 -26.12 20.73
C GLU A 240 3.02 -27.60 21.17
N TYR A 241 3.61 -28.50 20.39
CA TYR A 241 3.76 -29.92 20.76
C TYR A 241 4.70 -30.10 21.97
N VAL A 242 5.83 -29.40 21.98
CA VAL A 242 6.78 -29.45 23.11
C VAL A 242 6.13 -28.93 24.39
N GLN A 243 5.40 -27.82 24.30
CA GLN A 243 4.72 -27.23 25.45
C GLN A 243 3.64 -28.18 26.03
N ARG A 244 2.80 -28.77 25.17
CA ARG A 244 1.81 -29.77 25.60
C ARG A 244 2.46 -31.00 26.23
N GLY A 245 3.59 -31.45 25.69
CA GLY A 245 4.38 -32.54 26.27
C GLY A 245 4.87 -32.19 27.67
N ALA A 246 5.43 -31.00 27.87
CA ALA A 246 5.89 -30.52 29.17
C ALA A 246 4.75 -30.41 30.20
N GLU A 247 3.58 -29.90 29.79
CA GLU A 247 2.38 -29.83 30.64
C GLU A 247 1.89 -31.22 31.06
N THR A 248 1.91 -32.18 30.13
CA THR A 248 1.52 -33.57 30.39
C THR A 248 2.47 -34.24 31.38
N VAL A 249 3.79 -34.09 31.17
CA VAL A 249 4.82 -34.62 32.09
C VAL A 249 4.69 -34.01 33.48
N SER A 250 4.50 -32.70 33.58
CA SER A 250 4.27 -32.01 34.85
C SER A 250 3.02 -32.52 35.57
N THR A 251 1.94 -32.80 34.83
CA THR A 251 0.70 -33.33 35.40
C THR A 251 0.91 -34.74 35.96
N ILE A 252 1.55 -35.64 35.18
CA ILE A 252 1.87 -37.00 35.62
C ILE A 252 2.79 -36.98 36.86
N GLN A 253 3.79 -36.09 36.90
CA GLN A 253 4.66 -35.94 38.08
C GLN A 253 3.90 -35.52 39.34
N LYS A 254 2.92 -34.62 39.22
CA LYS A 254 2.06 -34.23 40.34
C LYS A 254 1.19 -35.39 40.83
N GLU A 255 0.62 -36.17 39.90
CA GLU A 255 -0.19 -37.35 40.23
C GLU A 255 0.63 -38.46 40.90
N LEU A 256 1.87 -38.69 40.47
CA LEU A 256 2.76 -39.66 41.10
C LEU A 256 3.12 -39.25 42.53
N LYS A 257 3.49 -37.99 42.75
CA LYS A 257 3.78 -37.47 44.10
C LYS A 257 2.56 -37.52 45.03
N ALA A 258 1.35 -37.38 44.50
CA ALA A 258 0.12 -37.49 45.28
C ALA A 258 -0.24 -38.94 45.66
N LYS A 259 0.41 -39.94 45.04
CA LYS A 259 0.20 -41.38 45.30
C LYS A 259 1.34 -42.02 46.11
N GLU A 260 2.39 -41.27 46.43
CA GLU A 260 3.41 -41.72 47.37
C GLU A 260 2.85 -41.62 48.81
N PRO A 261 2.84 -42.72 49.59
CA PRO A 261 2.27 -42.77 50.94
C PRO A 261 3.09 -42.02 52.00
#